data_AF-A0A380K145-F1
#
_entry.id   AF-A0A380K145-F1
#
_cell.length_a   1.000
_cell.length_b   1.000
_cell.length_c   1.000
_cell.angle_alpha   90.00
_cell.angle_beta   90.00
_cell.angle_gamma   90.00
#
_symmetry.space_group_name_H-M   'P 1'
#
loop_
_entity.id
_entity.type
_entity.pdbx_description
1 polymer ?
#
loop_
_entity_poly.entity_id
_entity_poly.type
_entity_poly.pdbx_seq_one_letter_code
_entity_poly.pdbx_strand_id
1 'polypeptide(L)'
;METIIEKMKKESKTGLTSGDLVNHIFKNHKIDIQDGDSVTLLNMGYYHGYKRYRFVKKSNSDGILPLSSFKEIEAIYNFDMELKGLFIQ
;
A
#
# COMPACT_ATOMS: atom_id res chain seq x y z
N MET A 1 -33.15 -17.68 7.81
CA MET A 1 -32.94 -16.33 8.36
C MET A 1 -31.44 -16.15 8.48
N GLU A 2 -30.87 -15.19 7.77
CA GLU A 2 -29.44 -14.84 7.87
C GLU A 2 -29.18 -14.27 9.27
N THR A 3 -28.12 -14.72 9.93
CA THR A 3 -27.82 -14.28 11.30
C THR A 3 -27.29 -12.84 11.30
N ILE A 4 -27.45 -12.13 12.43
CA ILE A 4 -26.93 -10.77 12.59
C ILE A 4 -25.42 -10.71 12.30
N ILE A 5 -24.68 -11.76 12.68
CA ILE A 5 -23.23 -11.89 12.45
C ILE A 5 -22.91 -12.04 10.96
N GLU A 6 -23.68 -12.83 10.21
CA GLU A 6 -23.49 -13.02 8.76
C GLU A 6 -23.79 -11.73 7.98
N LYS A 7 -24.85 -11.01 8.37
CA LYS A 7 -25.18 -9.72 7.78
C LYS A 7 -24.08 -8.67 8.03
N MET A 8 -23.55 -8.60 9.25
CA MET A 8 -22.45 -7.69 9.60
C MET A 8 -21.15 -8.00 8.85
N LYS A 9 -20.81 -9.28 8.63
CA LYS A 9 -19.64 -9.67 7.83
C LYS A 9 -19.76 -9.29 6.36
N LYS A 10 -20.97 -9.37 5.81
CA LYS A 10 -21.28 -9.04 4.41
C LYS A 10 -21.32 -7.54 4.16
N GLU A 11 -21.73 -6.76 5.15
CA GLU A 11 -21.76 -5.29 5.12
C GLU A 11 -20.40 -4.66 5.52
N SER A 12 -19.54 -5.40 6.22
CA SER A 12 -18.17 -4.98 6.51
C SER A 12 -17.32 -5.02 5.25
N LYS A 13 -16.75 -3.88 4.86
CA LYS A 13 -15.61 -3.85 3.92
C LYS A 13 -14.40 -4.44 4.66
N THR A 14 -14.29 -5.75 4.70
CA THR A 14 -13.12 -6.42 5.28
C THR A 14 -11.89 -6.00 4.47
N GLY A 15 -10.88 -5.45 5.14
CA GLY A 15 -9.59 -5.22 4.50
C GLY A 15 -9.07 -6.51 3.87
N LEU A 16 -8.30 -6.38 2.78
CA LEU A 16 -7.60 -7.51 2.18
C LEU A 16 -6.70 -8.17 3.24
N THR A 17 -6.61 -9.50 3.22
CA THR A 17 -5.60 -10.19 4.05
C THR A 17 -4.18 -9.80 3.61
N SER A 18 -3.16 -10.07 4.43
CA SER A 18 -1.76 -9.81 4.06
C SER A 18 -1.39 -10.44 2.71
N GLY A 19 -1.83 -11.69 2.49
CA GLY A 19 -1.60 -12.40 1.22
C GLY A 19 -2.38 -11.80 0.05
N ASP A 20 -3.61 -11.36 0.26
CA ASP A 20 -4.39 -10.68 -0.78
C ASP A 20 -3.76 -9.34 -1.18
N LEU A 21 -3.18 -8.62 -0.21
CA LEU A 21 -2.46 -7.37 -0.44
C LEU A 21 -1.18 -7.60 -1.25
N VAL A 22 -0.37 -8.58 -0.88
CA VAL A 22 0.84 -8.98 -1.64
C VAL A 22 0.47 -9.37 -3.07
N ASN A 23 -0.56 -10.21 -3.23
CA ASN A 23 -1.06 -10.62 -4.55
C ASN A 23 -1.55 -9.44 -5.39
N HIS A 24 -2.24 -8.47 -4.77
CA HIS A 24 -2.69 -7.27 -5.46
C HIS A 24 -1.52 -6.45 -6.00
N ILE A 25 -0.49 -6.22 -5.19
CA ILE A 25 0.69 -5.45 -5.58
C ILE A 25 1.46 -6.17 -6.69
N PHE A 26 1.67 -7.48 -6.56
CA PHE A 26 2.33 -8.25 -7.60
C PHE A 26 1.57 -8.19 -8.93
N LYS A 27 0.23 -8.39 -8.92
CA LYS A 27 -0.57 -8.42 -10.15
C LYS A 27 -0.65 -7.06 -10.85
N ASN A 28 -0.87 -5.98 -10.09
CA ASN A 28 -1.18 -4.64 -10.63
C ASN A 28 0.04 -3.74 -10.77
N HIS A 29 1.07 -3.94 -9.94
CA HIS A 29 2.27 -3.09 -9.91
C HIS A 29 3.53 -3.84 -10.30
N LYS A 30 3.49 -5.17 -10.46
CA LYS A 30 4.64 -6.01 -10.84
C LYS A 30 5.81 -5.90 -9.85
N ILE A 31 5.50 -5.63 -8.59
CA ILE A 31 6.50 -5.54 -7.53
C ILE A 31 6.45 -6.85 -6.74
N ASP A 32 7.59 -7.52 -6.68
CA ASP A 32 7.77 -8.72 -5.88
C ASP A 32 7.93 -8.33 -4.40
N ILE A 33 7.17 -9.00 -3.53
CA ILE A 33 7.16 -8.77 -2.08
C ILE A 33 7.30 -10.12 -1.42
N GLN A 34 8.37 -10.30 -0.66
CA GLN A 34 8.63 -11.55 0.04
C GLN A 34 7.77 -11.65 1.31
N ASP A 35 7.58 -12.86 1.82
CA ASP A 35 6.73 -13.08 3.01
C ASP A 35 7.19 -12.25 4.23
N GLY A 36 8.50 -12.06 4.39
CA GLY A 36 9.09 -11.23 5.44
C GLY A 36 8.82 -9.72 5.29
N ASP A 37 8.62 -9.26 4.06
CA ASP A 37 8.35 -7.86 3.71
C ASP A 37 6.88 -7.49 3.90
N SER A 38 5.98 -8.49 3.93
CA SER A 38 4.54 -8.28 4.03
C SER A 38 4.13 -7.58 5.35
N VAL A 39 4.83 -7.89 6.44
CA VAL A 39 4.60 -7.26 7.75
C VAL A 39 5.03 -5.80 7.72
N THR A 40 6.19 -5.52 7.10
CA THR A 40 6.68 -4.15 6.92
C THR A 40 5.70 -3.33 6.07
N LEU A 41 5.21 -3.89 4.97
CA LEU A 41 4.20 -3.27 4.12
C LEU A 41 2.90 -2.96 4.88
N LEU A 42 2.42 -3.88 5.72
CA LEU A 42 1.25 -3.65 6.56
C LEU A 42 1.49 -2.53 7.57
N ASN A 43 2.67 -2.50 8.19
CA ASN A 43 3.06 -1.48 9.17
C ASN A 43 3.22 -0.09 8.54
N MET A 44 3.64 -0.02 7.27
CA MET A 44 3.64 1.23 6.49
C MET A 44 2.22 1.75 6.24
N GLY A 45 1.21 0.87 6.32
CA GLY A 45 -0.21 1.14 6.11
C GLY A 45 -0.52 1.46 4.65
N TYR A 46 -1.16 0.54 3.92
CA TYR A 46 -1.50 0.59 2.47
C TYR A 46 -0.88 1.79 1.77
N TYR A 47 0.46 1.70 1.61
CA TYR A 47 1.37 2.77 1.21
C TYR A 47 0.64 3.97 0.59
N HIS A 48 0.27 4.93 1.44
CA HIS A 48 -0.48 6.16 1.16
C HIS A 48 -0.84 6.38 -0.33
N GLY A 49 -1.85 5.66 -0.84
CA GLY A 49 -2.30 5.78 -2.23
C GLY A 49 -2.68 7.22 -2.63
N TYR A 50 -2.89 8.09 -1.65
CA TYR A 50 -3.15 9.51 -1.82
C TYR A 50 -1.90 10.37 -2.15
N LYS A 51 -0.71 10.01 -1.67
CA LYS A 51 0.52 10.79 -1.91
C LYS A 51 1.12 10.52 -3.30
N ARG A 52 1.06 9.27 -3.77
CA ARG A 52 1.47 8.86 -5.14
C ARG A 52 0.71 9.65 -6.22
N TYR A 53 -0.59 9.83 -6.03
CA TYR A 53 -1.44 10.53 -7.00
C TYR A 53 -1.03 12.00 -7.21
N ARG A 54 -0.54 12.70 -6.17
CA ARG A 54 -0.27 14.14 -6.27
C ARG A 54 1.00 14.50 -7.04
N PHE A 55 2.04 13.67 -7.02
CA PHE A 55 3.33 14.03 -7.61
C PHE A 55 3.58 13.43 -9.00
N VAL A 56 3.04 12.24 -9.29
CA VAL A 56 3.39 11.49 -10.51
C VAL A 56 2.45 11.77 -11.68
N LYS A 57 1.20 12.18 -11.41
CA LYS A 57 0.20 12.46 -12.47
C LYS A 57 0.60 13.60 -13.42
N LYS A 58 1.59 14.41 -13.03
CA LYS A 58 2.08 15.53 -13.84
C LYS A 58 3.32 15.16 -14.69
N SER A 59 4.00 14.05 -14.40
CA SER A 59 5.26 13.68 -15.07
C SER A 59 5.10 12.53 -16.09
N ASN A 60 4.14 11.62 -15.90
CA ASN A 60 3.98 10.42 -16.74
C ASN A 60 2.49 10.24 -17.10
N SER A 61 2.16 9.81 -18.34
CA SER A 61 0.78 9.62 -18.84
C SER A 61 -0.08 8.70 -17.97
N ASP A 62 0.57 7.77 -17.26
CA ASP A 62 -0.10 6.69 -16.53
C ASP A 62 -0.06 6.92 -15.01
N GLY A 63 0.70 7.92 -14.54
CA GLY A 63 0.84 8.25 -13.11
C GLY A 63 1.53 7.15 -12.27
N ILE A 64 2.30 6.26 -12.89
CA ILE A 64 2.98 5.12 -12.26
C ILE A 64 4.48 5.42 -12.15
N LEU A 65 5.04 5.27 -10.94
CA LEU A 65 6.50 5.24 -10.74
C LEU A 65 7.05 3.90 -11.23
N PRO A 66 8.17 3.88 -11.98
CA PRO A 66 8.80 2.66 -12.49
C PRO A 66 9.57 1.94 -11.38
N LEU A 67 8.89 1.57 -10.30
CA LEU A 67 9.46 0.79 -9.20
C LEU A 67 9.48 -0.69 -9.59
N SER A 68 10.58 -1.36 -9.30
CA SER A 68 10.84 -2.75 -9.64
C SER A 68 11.02 -3.65 -8.42
N SER A 69 11.18 -3.08 -7.22
CA SER A 69 11.39 -3.84 -5.99
C SER A 69 10.73 -3.22 -4.77
N PHE A 70 10.44 -4.05 -3.77
CA PHE A 70 9.92 -3.59 -2.49
C PHE A 70 10.88 -2.62 -1.78
N LYS A 71 12.21 -2.83 -1.89
CA LYS A 71 13.22 -1.92 -1.29
C LYS A 71 13.09 -0.47 -1.76
N GLU A 72 12.69 -0.24 -3.00
CA GLU A 72 12.47 1.12 -3.51
C GLU A 72 11.22 1.75 -2.89
N ILE A 73 10.19 0.94 -2.60
CA ILE A 73 9.03 1.38 -1.82
C ILE A 73 9.47 1.78 -0.40
N GLU A 74 10.28 0.95 0.26
CA GLU A 74 10.80 1.23 1.60
C GLU A 74 11.63 2.51 1.64
N ALA A 75 12.51 2.73 0.66
CA ALA A 75 13.35 3.91 0.59
C ALA A 75 12.52 5.20 0.50
N ILE A 76 11.47 5.21 -0.33
CA ILE A 76 10.57 6.38 -0.44
C ILE A 76 9.75 6.55 0.84
N TYR A 77 9.30 5.46 1.47
CA TYR A 77 8.61 5.52 2.75
C TYR A 77 9.48 6.18 3.83
N ASN A 78 10.72 5.72 3.98
CA ASN A 78 11.67 6.26 4.96
C ASN A 78 11.96 7.73 4.69
N PHE A 79 12.17 8.10 3.43
CA PHE A 79 12.34 9.50 3.04
C PHE A 79 11.13 10.37 3.43
N ASP A 80 9.88 9.92 3.19
CA ASP A 80 8.67 10.66 3.57
C ASP A 80 8.54 10.79 5.09
N MET A 81 8.92 9.75 5.85
CA MET A 81 8.89 9.76 7.31
C MET A 81 9.94 10.69 7.91
N GLU A 82 11.17 10.67 7.41
CA GLU A 82 12.23 11.60 7.79
C GLU A 82 11.81 13.05 7.46
N LEU A 83 11.30 13.28 6.25
CA LEU A 83 10.82 14.59 5.82
C LEU A 83 9.67 15.10 6.71
N LYS A 84 8.69 14.25 7.04
CA LYS A 84 7.62 14.58 7.99
C LYS A 84 8.18 14.93 9.36
N GLY A 85 9.16 14.19 9.85
CA GLY A 85 9.81 14.42 11.15
C GLY A 85 10.49 15.78 11.24
N LEU A 86 10.88 16.40 10.12
CA LEU A 86 11.40 17.78 10.11
C LEU A 86 10.32 18.83 10.39
N PHE A 87 9.04 18.53 10.14
CA PHE A 87 7.93 19.51 10.22
C PHE A 87 6.90 19.18 11.30
N ILE A 88 6.88 17.94 11.80
CA ILE A 88 5.95 17.46 12.83
C ILE A 88 6.82 16.98 14.00
N GLN A 89 7.02 17.86 14.99
CA GLN A 89 7.57 17.51 16.31
C GLN A 89 6.43 17.24 17.29
#